data_AF-A0A5E4PKY7-F1
#
_entry.id   AF-A0A5E4PKY7-F1
#
_cell.length_a   1.000
_cell.length_b   1.000
_cell.length_c   1.000
_cell.angle_alpha   90.00
_cell.angle_beta   90.00
_cell.angle_gamma   90.00
#
_symmetry.space_group_name_H-M   'P 1'
#
loop_
_entity.id
_entity.type
_entity.pdbx_description
1 polymer ?
#
loop_
_entity_poly.entity_id
_entity_poly.type
_entity_poly.pdbx_seq_one_letter_code
_entity_poly.pdbx_strand_id
1 'polypeptide(L)'
;MPENTPIREPRLHLQERDLIAQGVDVRMFGFVENVRPPFHAARFEVLPGCRTPLDQHSVQECWIILKGSGLLEHEGRQYPVMESDIFYFASFERHTLINDRDRAITVLSIYW
;
A
#
# COMPACT_ATOMS: atom_id res chain seq x y z
N MET A 1 39.28 22.89 0.95
CA MET A 1 38.31 22.80 -0.15
C MET A 1 37.18 21.91 0.33
N PRO A 2 35.93 22.38 0.47
CA PRO A 2 34.83 21.48 0.75
C PRO A 2 34.56 20.65 -0.50
N GLU A 3 34.60 19.32 -0.35
CA GLU A 3 34.23 18.39 -1.41
C GLU A 3 32.79 18.64 -1.83
N ASN A 4 32.60 18.86 -3.14
CA ASN A 4 31.32 19.11 -3.75
C ASN A 4 30.58 17.76 -3.86
N THR A 5 30.02 17.27 -2.76
CA THR A 5 29.22 16.03 -2.77
C THR A 5 27.99 16.27 -3.64
N PRO A 6 27.82 15.56 -4.77
CA PRO A 6 26.64 15.74 -5.59
C PRO A 6 25.40 15.36 -4.77
N ILE A 7 24.44 16.28 -4.72
CA ILE A 7 23.14 16.06 -4.09
C ILE A 7 22.49 14.89 -4.82
N ARG A 8 22.37 13.73 -4.15
CA ARG A 8 21.63 12.57 -4.68
C ARG A 8 20.15 12.96 -4.75
N GLU A 9 19.49 12.68 -5.87
CA GLU A 9 18.05 12.92 -6.02
C GLU A 9 17.28 12.15 -4.93
N PRO A 10 16.56 12.84 -4.03
CA PRO A 10 15.92 12.18 -2.88
C PRO A 10 14.59 11.50 -3.25
N ARG A 11 14.25 11.42 -4.54
CA ARG A 11 12.95 10.97 -5.04
C ARG A 11 12.98 9.48 -5.34
N LEU A 12 11.94 8.77 -4.87
CA LEU A 12 11.70 7.38 -5.23
C LEU A 12 10.85 7.30 -6.50
N HIS A 13 11.06 6.26 -7.29
CA HIS A 13 10.28 5.99 -8.49
C HIS A 13 9.24 4.91 -8.20
N LEU A 14 8.02 5.11 -8.69
CA LEU A 14 7.05 4.02 -8.79
C LEU A 14 7.49 3.10 -9.91
N GLN A 15 7.59 1.81 -9.62
CA GLN A 15 7.82 0.78 -10.62
C GLN A 15 6.59 0.62 -11.53
N GLU A 16 6.71 -0.25 -12.53
CA GLU A 16 5.61 -0.58 -13.43
C GLU A 16 4.40 -1.12 -12.66
N ARG A 17 3.23 -0.99 -13.30
CA ARG A 17 1.95 -1.37 -12.69
C ARG A 17 1.81 -2.89 -12.69
N ASP A 18 1.46 -3.43 -11.54
CA ASP A 18 1.04 -4.82 -11.39
C ASP A 18 -0.47 -4.88 -11.14
N LEU A 19 -1.18 -5.58 -12.02
CA LEU A 19 -2.61 -5.86 -11.88
C LEU A 19 -2.77 -7.18 -11.12
N ILE A 20 -2.97 -7.09 -9.80
CA ILE A 20 -3.12 -8.28 -8.94
C ILE A 20 -4.55 -8.81 -8.92
N ALA A 21 -5.53 -7.97 -9.29
CA ALA A 21 -6.94 -8.31 -9.42
C ALA A 21 -7.67 -7.31 -10.33
N GLN A 22 -8.87 -7.66 -10.79
CA GLN A 22 -9.70 -6.74 -11.56
C GLN A 22 -10.01 -5.49 -10.73
N GLY A 23 -9.67 -4.32 -11.27
CA GLY A 23 -9.91 -3.02 -10.61
C GLY A 23 -9.01 -2.75 -9.41
N VAL A 24 -7.89 -3.48 -9.28
CA VAL A 24 -6.84 -3.22 -8.29
C VAL A 24 -5.52 -2.97 -9.02
N ASP A 25 -5.02 -1.74 -8.94
CA ASP A 25 -3.75 -1.31 -9.55
C ASP A 25 -2.71 -1.15 -8.44
N VAL A 26 -1.61 -1.92 -8.49
CA VAL A 26 -0.52 -1.86 -7.51
C VAL A 26 0.73 -1.31 -8.17
N ARG A 27 1.43 -0.43 -7.46
CA ARG A 27 2.71 0.12 -7.86
C ARG A 27 3.71 0.04 -6.73
N MET A 28 4.76 -0.74 -6.93
CA MET A 28 5.84 -0.89 -5.97
C MET A 28 6.73 0.36 -5.96
N PHE A 29 7.26 0.73 -4.79
CA PHE A 29 8.29 1.76 -4.71
C PHE A 29 9.66 1.15 -4.96
N GLY A 30 10.35 1.62 -6.00
CA GLY A 30 11.74 1.31 -6.26
C GLY A 30 12.65 2.25 -5.48
N PHE A 31 13.51 1.69 -4.64
CA PHE A 31 14.59 2.43 -3.99
C PHE A 31 15.79 2.58 -4.93
N VAL A 32 16.47 3.74 -4.85
CA VAL A 32 17.68 4.01 -5.64
C VAL A 32 18.77 2.97 -5.38
N GLU A 33 19.62 2.75 -6.37
CA GLU A 33 20.69 1.75 -6.30
C GLU A 33 21.53 1.91 -5.01
N ASN A 34 21.79 0.78 -4.34
CA ASN A 34 22.53 0.66 -3.07
C ASN A 34 21.82 1.14 -1.80
N VAL A 35 20.53 1.48 -1.86
CA VAL A 35 19.70 1.69 -0.66
C VAL A 35 18.85 0.45 -0.40
N ARG A 36 18.97 -0.12 0.80
CA ARG A 36 18.17 -1.26 1.27
C ARG A 36 17.45 -0.85 2.56
N PRO A 37 16.25 -0.25 2.46
CA PRO A 37 15.47 0.09 3.64
C PRO A 37 15.06 -1.20 4.37
N PRO A 38 14.78 -1.13 5.69
CA PRO A 38 14.31 -2.27 6.46
C PRO A 38 12.83 -2.61 6.19
N PHE A 39 12.25 -2.08 5.13
CA PHE A 39 10.86 -2.26 4.74
C PHE A 39 10.73 -2.19 3.21
N HIS A 40 9.61 -2.67 2.70
CA HIS A 40 9.14 -2.43 1.35
C HIS A 40 7.88 -1.58 1.39
N ALA A 41 7.52 -0.98 0.26
CA ALA A 41 6.30 -0.21 0.16
C ALA A 41 5.67 -0.34 -1.22
N ALA A 42 4.35 -0.19 -1.27
CA ALA A 42 3.56 -0.12 -2.48
C ALA A 42 2.46 0.94 -2.34
N ARG A 43 2.09 1.58 -3.45
CA ARG A 43 0.83 2.32 -3.55
C ARG A 43 -0.13 1.47 -4.35
N PHE A 44 -1.34 1.26 -3.85
CA PHE A 44 -2.39 0.63 -4.63
C PHE A 44 -3.69 1.42 -4.64
N GLU A 45 -4.49 1.18 -5.68
CA GLU A 45 -5.81 1.78 -5.87
C GLU A 45 -6.85 0.69 -6.05
N VAL A 46 -7.97 0.80 -5.33
CA VAL A 46 -9.13 -0.08 -5.47
C VAL A 46 -10.28 0.70 -6.10
N LEU A 47 -10.69 0.32 -7.30
CA LEU A 47 -11.79 0.97 -8.02
C LEU A 47 -13.17 0.68 -7.38
N PRO A 48 -14.18 1.52 -7.63
CA PRO A 48 -15.55 1.30 -7.17
C PRO A 48 -16.07 -0.11 -7.45
N GLY A 49 -16.64 -0.77 -6.44
CA GLY A 49 -17.19 -2.12 -6.54
C GLY A 49 -16.14 -3.25 -6.58
N CYS A 50 -14.85 -2.92 -6.52
CA CYS A 50 -13.77 -3.90 -6.51
C CYS A 50 -13.26 -4.17 -5.08
N ARG A 51 -12.43 -5.21 -4.94
CA ARG A 51 -11.74 -5.53 -3.69
C ARG A 51 -10.33 -6.04 -3.96
N THR A 52 -9.43 -5.88 -3.01
CA THR A 52 -8.14 -6.59 -3.05
C THR A 52 -8.38 -8.11 -2.90
N PRO A 53 -7.50 -8.97 -3.43
CA PRO A 53 -7.45 -10.37 -3.02
C PRO A 53 -7.42 -10.48 -1.49
N LEU A 54 -7.95 -11.59 -0.97
CA LEU A 54 -7.73 -11.95 0.43
C LEU A 54 -6.24 -12.25 0.59
N ASP A 55 -5.55 -11.44 1.37
CA ASP A 55 -4.12 -11.61 1.60
C ASP A 55 -3.86 -12.23 2.98
N GLN A 56 -2.78 -13.01 3.05
CA GLN A 56 -2.29 -13.68 4.25
C GLN A 56 -0.83 -14.10 4.01
N HIS A 57 0.12 -13.30 4.48
CA HIS A 57 1.53 -13.50 4.22
C HIS A 57 2.36 -13.39 5.52
N SER A 58 3.64 -13.74 5.45
CA SER A 58 4.50 -13.84 6.62
C SER A 58 5.02 -12.50 7.14
N VAL A 59 4.86 -11.41 6.38
CA VAL A 59 5.37 -10.09 6.75
C VAL A 59 4.41 -9.38 7.68
N GLN A 60 4.92 -8.37 8.39
CA GLN A 60 4.07 -7.39 9.06
C GLN A 60 3.76 -6.28 8.06
N GLU A 61 2.56 -5.69 8.14
CA GLU A 61 2.13 -4.69 7.17
C GLU A 61 1.31 -3.59 7.81
N CYS A 62 1.55 -2.36 7.38
CA CYS A 62 0.75 -1.19 7.68
C CYS A 62 0.10 -0.64 6.42
N TRP A 63 -1.21 -0.40 6.47
CA TRP A 63 -1.94 0.34 5.45
C TRP A 63 -2.30 1.73 5.95
N ILE A 64 -2.03 2.74 5.13
CA ILE A 64 -2.43 4.13 5.36
C ILE A 64 -3.39 4.51 4.24
N ILE A 65 -4.62 4.86 4.60
CA ILE A 65 -5.63 5.30 3.63
C ILE A 65 -5.32 6.74 3.23
N LEU A 66 -4.79 6.92 2.02
CA LEU A 66 -4.40 8.23 1.50
C LEU A 66 -5.60 9.01 0.97
N LYS A 67 -6.58 8.31 0.38
CA LYS A 67 -7.76 8.92 -0.22
C LYS A 67 -8.93 7.95 -0.29
N GLY A 68 -10.15 8.44 -0.16
CA GLY A 68 -11.38 7.65 -0.28
C GLY A 68 -11.82 6.98 1.01
N SER A 69 -12.86 6.15 0.90
CA SER A 69 -13.44 5.40 2.01
C SER A 69 -14.01 4.07 1.52
N GLY A 70 -14.16 3.12 2.43
CA GLY A 70 -14.59 1.76 2.11
C GLY A 70 -14.79 0.88 3.34
N LEU A 71 -14.59 -0.42 3.16
CA LEU A 71 -14.61 -1.42 4.24
C LEU A 71 -13.33 -2.25 4.22
N LEU A 72 -12.64 -2.33 5.35
CA LEU A 72 -11.61 -3.32 5.59
C LEU A 72 -12.25 -4.54 6.24
N GLU A 73 -12.06 -5.72 5.66
CA GLU A 73 -12.32 -6.97 6.36
C GLU A 73 -11.00 -7.50 6.92
N HIS A 74 -10.93 -7.66 8.23
CA HIS A 74 -9.76 -8.16 8.97
C HIS A 74 -10.20 -9.23 9.96
N GLU A 75 -9.61 -10.43 9.84
CA GLU A 75 -9.97 -11.60 10.66
C GLU A 75 -11.49 -11.86 10.76
N GLY A 76 -12.20 -11.69 9.64
CA GLY A 76 -13.65 -11.90 9.52
C GLY A 76 -14.51 -10.79 10.14
N ARG A 77 -13.92 -9.67 10.56
CA ARG A 77 -14.63 -8.48 11.07
C ARG A 77 -14.49 -7.34 10.08
N GLN A 78 -15.55 -6.53 9.95
CA GLN A 78 -15.55 -5.38 9.04
C GLN A 78 -15.36 -4.08 9.82
N TYR A 79 -14.51 -3.23 9.27
CA TYR A 79 -14.18 -1.91 9.80
C TYR A 79 -14.40 -0.87 8.69
N PRO A 80 -15.16 0.21 8.95
CA PRO A 80 -15.20 1.32 8.01
C PRO A 80 -13.81 1.95 7.94
N VAL A 81 -13.39 2.33 6.73
CA VAL A 81 -12.13 3.05 6.53
C VAL A 81 -12.40 4.40 5.88
N MET A 82 -11.61 5.40 6.26
CA MET A 82 -11.61 6.74 5.68
C MET A 82 -10.19 7.31 5.58
N GLU A 83 -10.06 8.46 4.91
CA GLU A 83 -8.79 9.14 4.74
C GLU A 83 -8.09 9.37 6.09
N SER A 84 -6.77 9.14 6.12
CA SER A 84 -5.91 9.21 7.30
C SER A 84 -6.05 8.07 8.32
N ASP A 85 -6.94 7.10 8.11
CA ASP A 85 -6.93 5.87 8.91
C ASP A 85 -5.65 5.06 8.65
N ILE A 86 -5.15 4.41 9.71
CA ILE A 86 -3.96 3.56 9.68
C ILE A 86 -4.32 2.21 10.29
N PHE A 87 -4.01 1.14 9.57
CA PHE A 87 -4.23 -0.24 10.00
C PHE A 87 -2.90 -0.98 10.06
N TYR A 88 -2.75 -1.83 11.08
CA TYR A 88 -1.61 -2.74 11.23
C TYR A 88 -2.12 -4.18 11.15
N PHE A 89 -1.38 -5.01 10.42
CA PHE A 89 -1.61 -6.44 10.29
C PHE A 89 -0.36 -7.17 10.79
N ALA A 90 -0.56 -8.08 11.74
CA ALA A 90 0.49 -9.02 12.12
C ALA A 90 0.65 -10.11 11.04
N SER A 91 1.79 -10.80 11.06
CA SER A 91 2.06 -11.91 10.17
C SER A 91 0.90 -12.92 10.18
N PHE A 92 0.46 -13.30 8.98
CA PHE A 92 -0.63 -14.25 8.71
C PHE A 92 -2.02 -13.82 9.18
N GLU A 93 -2.24 -12.55 9.53
CA GLU A 93 -3.59 -12.02 9.70
C GLU A 93 -4.23 -11.76 8.34
N ARG A 94 -5.43 -12.30 8.15
CA ARG A 94 -6.18 -12.20 6.90
C ARG A 94 -6.79 -10.81 6.78
N HIS A 95 -6.60 -10.20 5.63
CA HIS A 95 -7.15 -8.88 5.35
C HIS A 95 -7.52 -8.70 3.87
N THR A 96 -8.56 -7.91 3.60
CA THR A 96 -8.95 -7.45 2.26
C THR A 96 -9.61 -6.08 2.35
N LEU A 97 -9.33 -5.20 1.40
CA LEU A 97 -10.00 -3.92 1.26
C LEU A 97 -11.09 -4.01 0.21
N ILE A 98 -12.30 -3.61 0.58
CA ILE A 98 -13.49 -3.58 -0.26
C ILE A 98 -13.86 -2.12 -0.51
N ASN A 99 -13.98 -1.74 -1.79
CA ASN A 99 -14.52 -0.44 -2.16
C ASN A 99 -16.02 -0.54 -2.41
N ASP A 100 -16.81 -0.23 -1.39
CA ASP A 100 -18.27 -0.16 -1.43
C ASP A 100 -18.80 1.22 -1.82
N ARG A 101 -17.92 2.11 -2.32
CA ARG A 101 -18.22 3.51 -2.66
C ARG A 101 -18.11 3.78 -4.16
N ASP A 102 -18.41 5.02 -4.55
CA ASP A 102 -18.43 5.50 -5.94
C ASP A 102 -17.10 6.13 -6.40
N ARG A 103 -16.12 6.24 -5.49
CA ARG A 103 -14.78 6.80 -5.76
C ARG A 103 -13.71 5.77 -5.43
N ALA A 104 -12.59 5.81 -6.15
CA ALA A 104 -11.46 4.93 -5.87
C ALA A 104 -10.87 5.21 -4.48
N ILE A 105 -10.37 4.15 -3.84
CA ILE A 105 -9.61 4.24 -2.59
C ILE A 105 -8.13 4.13 -2.95
N THR A 106 -7.30 5.04 -2.44
CA THR A 106 -5.84 5.01 -2.60
C THR A 106 -5.20 4.67 -1.27
N VAL A 107 -4.31 3.67 -1.26
CA VAL A 107 -3.64 3.19 -0.05
C VAL A 107 -2.12 3.18 -0.25
N LEU A 108 -1.40 3.54 0.80
CA LEU A 108 0.03 3.25 0.94
C LEU A 108 0.17 2.02 1.83
N SER A 109 0.77 0.96 1.30
CA SER A 109 1.20 -0.23 2.01
C SER A 109 2.69 -0.12 2.34
N ILE A 110 3.05 -0.44 3.58
CA ILE A 110 4.44 -0.54 4.06
C ILE A 110 4.56 -1.87 4.81
N TYR A 111 5.54 -2.72 4.46
CA TYR A 111 5.68 -4.05 5.04
C TYR A 111 7.14 -4.45 5.29
N TRP A 112 7.39 -5.32 6.28
CA TRP A 112 8.72 -5.76 6.70
C TRP A 112 8.74 -7.17 7.33
#